data_AF-A0A519T0X1-F1
#
_entry.id   AF-A0A519T0X1-F1
#
_cell.length_a   1.000
_cell.length_b   1.000
_cell.length_c   1.000
_cell.angle_alpha   90.00
_cell.angle_beta   90.00
_cell.angle_gamma   90.00
#
_symmetry.space_group_name_H-M   'P 1'
#
loop_
_entity.id
_entity.type
_entity.pdbx_description
1 polymer ?
#
loop_
_entity_poly.entity_id
_entity_poly.type
_entity_poly.pdbx_seq_one_letter_code
_entity_poly.pdbx_strand_id
1 'polypeptide(L)'
;HLIERVIRRKRAELLVAMGVIGVMLLLVSTLMYAIESEAQPEKFGSIPDTMWWGVATLTTVGYGDVFPITPAGKLLSSVIAVLGLGLFAIPTGILASGFSEHLQELPAEGSAFTYCPHCGKKL
;
A
#
# COMPACT_ATOMS: atom_id res chain seq x y z
N HIS A 1 -15.46 11.90 11.69
CA HIS A 1 -14.76 12.65 10.61
C HIS A 1 -14.90 11.91 9.26
N LEU A 2 -14.77 12.58 8.09
CA LEU A 2 -14.93 11.94 6.76
C LEU A 2 -13.98 10.74 6.57
N ILE A 3 -12.71 10.93 6.90
CA ILE A 3 -11.64 9.92 6.81
C ILE A 3 -12.00 8.67 7.62
N GLU A 4 -12.47 8.84 8.85
CA GLU A 4 -12.89 7.75 9.72
C GLU A 4 -14.03 6.92 9.12
N ARG A 5 -15.00 7.57 8.47
CA ARG A 5 -16.10 6.87 7.79
C ARG A 5 -15.59 6.02 6.63
N VAL A 6 -14.70 6.59 5.80
CA VAL A 6 -14.10 5.88 4.66
C VAL A 6 -13.29 4.67 5.13
N ILE A 7 -12.41 4.85 6.12
CA ILE A 7 -11.60 3.77 6.69
C ILE A 7 -12.51 2.68 7.28
N ARG A 8 -13.55 3.05 8.03
CA ARG A 8 -14.46 2.09 8.67
C ARG A 8 -15.28 1.30 7.65
N ARG A 9 -15.63 1.90 6.51
CA ARG A 9 -16.32 1.25 5.38
C ARG A 9 -15.38 0.29 4.63
N LYS A 10 -14.16 0.72 4.30
CA LYS A 10 -13.17 -0.08 3.54
C LYS A 10 -12.27 -0.96 4.41
N ARG A 11 -12.55 -1.09 5.71
CA ARG A 11 -11.67 -1.77 6.69
C ARG A 11 -11.28 -3.19 6.30
N ALA A 12 -12.22 -3.97 5.75
CA ALA A 12 -11.97 -5.37 5.39
C ALA A 12 -11.00 -5.47 4.21
N GLU A 13 -11.21 -4.63 3.19
CA GLU A 13 -10.32 -4.52 2.02
C GLU A 13 -8.91 -4.05 2.44
N LEU A 14 -8.84 -3.04 3.32
CA LEU A 14 -7.56 -2.54 3.86
C LEU A 14 -6.84 -3.61 4.69
N LEU A 15 -7.54 -4.36 5.54
CA LEU A 15 -6.95 -5.46 6.31
C LEU A 15 -6.40 -6.57 5.40
N VAL A 16 -7.12 -6.92 4.34
CA VAL A 16 -6.63 -7.89 3.34
C VAL A 16 -5.39 -7.35 2.63
N ALA A 17 -5.41 -6.09 2.19
CA ALA A 17 -4.26 -5.46 1.53
C ALA A 17 -3.03 -5.42 2.44
N MET A 18 -3.18 -5.03 3.70
CA MET A 18 -2.10 -5.06 4.70
C MET A 18 -1.62 -6.48 4.98
N GLY A 19 -2.52 -7.47 5.00
CA GLY A 19 -2.16 -8.89 5.14
C GLY A 19 -1.30 -9.38 3.96
N VAL A 20 -1.68 -9.04 2.72
CA VAL A 20 -0.89 -9.37 1.52
C VAL A 20 0.48 -8.69 1.57
N ILE A 21 0.54 -7.42 2.00
CA ILE A 21 1.81 -6.71 2.21
C ILE A 21 2.68 -7.43 3.25
N GLY A 22 2.10 -7.83 4.38
CA GLY A 22 2.80 -8.54 5.43
C GLY A 22 3.34 -9.90 5.00
N VAL A 23 2.54 -10.68 4.26
CA VAL A 23 2.99 -11.96 3.70
C VAL A 23 4.12 -11.74 2.69
N MET A 24 3.98 -10.76 1.80
CA MET A 24 5.03 -10.45 0.82
C MET A 24 6.33 -10.02 1.52
N LEU A 25 6.23 -9.17 2.55
CA LEU A 25 7.37 -8.76 3.37
C LEU A 25 8.09 -9.97 3.98
N LEU A 26 7.35 -10.90 4.59
CA LEU A 26 7.94 -12.12 5.16
C LEU A 26 8.64 -12.97 4.10
N LEU A 27 8.03 -13.15 2.93
CA LEU A 27 8.60 -13.93 1.83
C LEU A 27 9.89 -13.31 1.30
N VAL A 28 9.89 -12.00 0.99
CA VAL A 28 11.08 -11.32 0.48
C VAL A 28 12.20 -11.29 1.51
N SER A 29 11.87 -11.11 2.78
CA SER A 29 12.88 -11.07 3.84
C SER A 29 13.48 -12.44 4.11
N THR A 30 12.69 -13.50 4.07
CA THR A 30 13.21 -14.88 4.21
C THR A 30 14.11 -15.24 3.03
N LEU A 31 13.71 -14.90 1.81
CA LEU A 31 14.51 -15.18 0.62
C LEU A 31 15.82 -14.37 0.59
N MET A 32 15.76 -13.09 0.98
CA MET A 32 16.96 -12.26 1.03
C MET A 32 17.91 -12.71 2.14
N TYR A 33 17.37 -13.09 3.31
CA TYR A 33 18.16 -13.70 4.39
C TYR A 33 18.90 -14.95 3.90
N ALA A 34 18.22 -15.85 3.18
CA ALA A 34 18.83 -17.06 2.65
C ALA A 34 19.97 -16.80 1.63
N ILE A 35 19.96 -15.64 0.97
CA ILE A 35 20.96 -15.28 -0.06
C ILE A 35 22.13 -14.48 0.54
N GLU A 36 21.85 -13.56 1.47
CA GLU A 36 22.83 -12.58 1.95
C GLU A 36 23.37 -12.88 3.35
N SER A 37 22.77 -13.79 4.13
CA SER A 37 23.18 -14.04 5.52
C SER A 37 24.63 -14.51 5.66
N GLU A 38 25.14 -15.33 4.73
CA GLU A 38 26.54 -15.75 4.74
C GLU A 38 27.50 -14.62 4.34
N ALA A 39 27.10 -13.78 3.38
CA ALA A 39 27.93 -12.68 2.86
C ALA A 39 27.95 -11.46 3.80
N GLN A 40 26.85 -11.25 4.53
CA GLN A 40 26.63 -10.07 5.37
C GLN A 40 25.88 -10.44 6.67
N PRO A 41 26.45 -11.28 7.55
CA PRO A 41 25.77 -11.73 8.78
C PRO A 41 25.43 -10.58 9.75
N GLU A 42 26.18 -9.48 9.73
CA GLU A 42 25.92 -8.29 10.55
C GLU A 42 24.69 -7.48 10.09
N LYS A 43 24.25 -7.68 8.83
CA LYS A 43 23.17 -6.91 8.19
C LYS A 43 21.94 -7.75 7.88
N PHE A 44 22.16 -9.01 7.52
CA PHE A 44 21.15 -10.02 7.21
C PHE A 44 21.28 -11.20 8.20
N GLY A 45 21.49 -10.91 9.49
CA GLY A 45 21.76 -11.91 10.53
C GLY A 45 20.53 -12.68 11.00
N SER A 46 19.34 -12.12 10.81
CA SER A 46 18.07 -12.78 11.10
C SER A 46 16.98 -12.33 10.14
N ILE A 47 15.86 -13.08 10.10
CA ILE A 47 14.69 -12.69 9.31
C ILE A 47 14.15 -11.31 9.75
N PRO A 48 13.97 -11.01 11.06
CA PRO A 48 13.58 -9.67 11.51
C PRO A 48 14.53 -8.55 11.06
N ASP A 49 15.84 -8.76 11.12
CA ASP A 49 16.82 -7.75 10.64
C ASP A 49 16.65 -7.53 9.13
N THR A 50 16.38 -8.60 8.40
CA THR A 50 16.11 -8.52 6.96
C THR A 50 14.74 -7.90 6.64
N MET A 51 13.77 -7.97 7.56
CA MET A 51 12.49 -7.27 7.42
C MET A 51 12.65 -5.75 7.43
N TRP A 52 13.64 -5.21 8.16
CA TRP A 52 13.94 -3.78 8.08
C TRP A 52 14.30 -3.33 6.66
N TRP A 53 15.23 -4.07 6.02
CA TRP A 53 15.57 -3.86 4.61
C TRP A 53 14.35 -4.03 3.70
N GLY A 54 13.54 -5.06 3.93
CA GLY A 54 12.32 -5.35 3.17
C GLY A 54 11.30 -4.21 3.24
N VAL A 55 11.06 -3.66 4.45
CA VAL A 55 10.17 -2.51 4.65
C VAL A 55 10.70 -1.29 3.90
N ALA A 56 11.97 -0.92 4.10
CA ALA A 56 12.58 0.23 3.45
C ALA A 56 12.55 0.12 1.91
N THR A 57 12.75 -1.09 1.38
CA THR A 57 12.74 -1.35 -0.07
C THR A 57 11.33 -1.36 -0.65
N LEU A 58 10.40 -2.11 -0.05
CA LEU A 58 9.03 -2.24 -0.54
C LEU A 58 8.26 -0.91 -0.47
N THR A 59 8.53 -0.09 0.55
CA THR A 59 7.97 1.26 0.69
C THR A 59 8.67 2.30 -0.17
N THR A 60 9.69 1.91 -0.93
CA THR A 60 10.52 2.81 -1.78
C THR A 60 11.29 3.89 -1.00
N VAL A 61 11.41 3.76 0.32
CA VAL A 61 12.18 4.69 1.16
C VAL A 61 13.69 4.54 0.90
N GLY A 62 14.20 3.31 0.93
CA GLY A 62 15.57 2.98 0.53
C GLY A 62 16.67 3.77 1.26
N TYR A 63 16.74 3.68 2.59
CA TYR A 63 17.73 4.42 3.39
C TYR A 63 19.20 4.17 2.97
N GLY A 64 19.51 3.00 2.40
CA GLY A 64 20.85 2.65 1.92
C GLY A 64 21.81 2.18 3.02
N ASP A 65 21.34 1.99 4.25
CA ASP A 65 22.06 1.44 5.40
C ASP A 65 22.26 -0.08 5.35
N VAL A 66 21.34 -0.77 4.65
CA VAL A 66 21.35 -2.20 4.37
C VAL A 66 21.01 -2.41 2.90
N PHE A 67 21.80 -3.22 2.19
CA PHE A 67 21.53 -3.59 0.79
C PHE A 67 22.27 -4.89 0.43
N PRO A 68 21.73 -5.70 -0.51
CA PRO A 68 22.40 -6.91 -0.95
C PRO A 68 23.67 -6.61 -1.74
N ILE A 69 24.74 -7.37 -1.45
CA ILE A 69 26.02 -7.23 -2.17
C ILE A 69 26.25 -8.35 -3.18
N THR A 70 25.59 -9.50 -3.00
CA THR A 70 25.74 -10.64 -3.90
C THR A 70 25.05 -10.38 -5.25
N PRO A 71 25.54 -10.97 -6.35
CA PRO A 71 24.88 -10.85 -7.65
C PRO A 71 23.43 -11.34 -7.63
N ALA A 72 23.17 -12.45 -6.93
CA ALA A 72 21.82 -13.01 -6.78
C ALA A 72 20.91 -12.08 -5.98
N GLY A 73 21.40 -11.54 -4.85
CA GLY A 73 20.65 -10.59 -4.02
C GLY A 73 20.33 -9.29 -4.76
N LYS A 74 21.26 -8.77 -5.57
CA LYS A 74 21.02 -7.60 -6.43
C LYS A 74 19.96 -7.85 -7.49
N LEU A 75 20.00 -9.01 -8.16
CA LEU A 75 18.98 -9.39 -9.15
C LEU A 75 17.60 -9.51 -8.49
N LEU A 76 17.53 -10.22 -7.36
CA LEU A 76 16.29 -10.40 -6.61
C LEU A 76 15.73 -9.05 -6.12
N SER A 77 16.58 -8.20 -5.53
CA SER A 77 16.20 -6.86 -5.07
C SER A 77 15.66 -5.99 -6.19
N SER A 78 16.20 -6.11 -7.40
CA SER A 78 15.72 -5.36 -8.56
C SER A 78 14.29 -5.77 -8.93
N VAL A 79 13.98 -7.06 -8.89
CA VAL A 79 12.62 -7.57 -9.11
C VAL A 79 11.68 -7.12 -8.00
N ILE A 80 12.10 -7.23 -6.73
CA ILE A 80 11.31 -6.81 -5.57
C ILE A 80 10.97 -5.31 -5.63
N ALA A 81 11.92 -4.47 -6.03
CA ALA A 81 11.70 -3.02 -6.14
C ALA A 81 10.55 -2.69 -7.11
N VAL A 82 10.46 -3.39 -8.25
CA VAL A 82 9.35 -3.21 -9.20
C VAL A 82 8.03 -3.72 -8.63
N LEU A 83 8.04 -4.88 -7.96
CA LEU A 83 6.85 -5.45 -7.34
C LEU A 83 6.28 -4.58 -6.20
N GLY A 84 7.16 -3.90 -5.44
CA GLY A 84 6.76 -3.00 -4.36
C GLY A 84 5.81 -1.89 -4.82
N LEU A 85 6.05 -1.32 -6.01
CA LEU A 85 5.18 -0.28 -6.59
C LEU A 85 3.74 -0.78 -6.81
N GLY A 86 3.58 -1.99 -7.35
CA GLY A 86 2.27 -2.59 -7.57
C GLY A 86 1.54 -2.91 -6.26
N LEU A 87 2.29 -3.32 -5.25
CA LEU A 87 1.75 -3.69 -3.95
C LEU A 87 1.18 -2.47 -3.18
N PHE A 88 1.86 -1.33 -3.20
CA PHE A 88 1.37 -0.09 -2.57
C PHE A 88 0.25 0.61 -3.35
N ALA A 89 0.06 0.28 -4.63
CA ALA A 89 -1.07 0.77 -5.41
C ALA A 89 -2.43 0.25 -4.88
N ILE A 90 -2.46 -0.95 -4.27
CA ILE A 90 -3.69 -1.57 -3.77
C ILE A 90 -4.34 -0.77 -2.63
N PRO A 91 -3.69 -0.53 -1.47
CA PRO A 91 -4.30 0.25 -0.40
C PRO A 91 -4.61 1.69 -0.82
N THR A 92 -3.76 2.28 -1.68
CA THR A 92 -3.99 3.61 -2.25
C THR A 92 -5.25 3.64 -3.10
N GLY A 93 -5.45 2.65 -3.96
CA GLY A 93 -6.65 2.50 -4.80
C GLY A 93 -7.93 2.27 -3.98
N ILE A 94 -7.84 1.45 -2.91
CA ILE A 94 -8.96 1.22 -1.99
C ILE A 94 -9.38 2.54 -1.33
N LEU A 95 -8.42 3.32 -0.80
CA LEU A 95 -8.70 4.62 -0.20
C LEU A 95 -9.30 5.60 -1.21
N ALA A 96 -8.69 5.71 -2.39
CA ALA A 96 -9.17 6.59 -3.46
C ALA A 96 -10.62 6.25 -3.84
N SER A 97 -10.95 4.96 -4.00
CA SER A 97 -12.31 4.52 -4.31
C SER A 97 -13.30 4.89 -3.20
N GLY A 98 -12.91 4.76 -1.93
CA GLY A 98 -13.75 5.12 -0.80
C GLY A 98 -14.04 6.62 -0.69
N PHE A 99 -13.07 7.47 -1.08
CA PHE A 99 -13.31 8.92 -1.18
C PHE A 99 -14.19 9.26 -2.38
N SER A 100 -13.95 8.67 -3.56
CA SER A 100 -14.76 8.90 -4.76
C SER A 100 -16.23 8.51 -4.54
N GLU A 101 -16.48 7.38 -3.88
CA GLU A 101 -17.83 6.92 -3.52
C GLU A 101 -18.55 7.96 -2.64
N HIS A 102 -17.85 8.53 -1.65
CA HIS A 102 -18.44 9.55 -0.78
C HIS A 102 -18.66 10.91 -1.49
N LEU A 103 -17.81 11.26 -2.46
CA LEU A 103 -18.00 12.46 -3.27
C LEU A 103 -19.19 12.32 -4.23
N GLN A 104 -19.45 11.12 -4.75
CA GLN A 104 -20.62 10.84 -5.60
C GLN A 104 -21.95 10.79 -4.81
N GLU A 105 -21.90 10.44 -3.52
CA GLU A 105 -23.05 10.49 -2.61
C GLU A 105 -23.47 11.95 -2.29
N LEU A 106 -22.59 12.94 -2.48
CA LEU A 106 -22.96 14.34 -2.31
C LEU A 106 -23.90 14.76 -3.44
N PRO A 107 -25.04 15.43 -3.14
CA PRO A 107 -25.89 15.99 -4.18
C PRO A 107 -25.03 16.90 -5.06
N ALA A 108 -25.07 16.70 -6.38
CA ALA A 108 -24.38 17.59 -7.30
C ALA A 108 -24.76 19.03 -6.96
N GLU A 109 -23.75 19.85 -6.68
CA GLU A 109 -23.86 21.29 -6.44
C GLU A 109 -24.44 21.91 -7.72
N GLY A 110 -25.78 21.98 -7.79
CA GLY A 110 -26.52 22.26 -9.01
C GLY A 110 -27.89 21.57 -9.15
N SER A 111 -28.21 20.55 -8.33
CA SER A 111 -29.51 19.86 -8.36
C SER A 111 -30.57 20.44 -7.40
N ALA A 112 -30.45 21.73 -7.03
CA ALA A 112 -31.26 22.37 -5.99
C ALA A 112 -32.69 22.78 -6.42
N PHE A 113 -33.19 22.35 -7.58
CA PHE A 113 -34.60 22.56 -7.93
C PHE A 113 -35.26 21.25 -8.31
N THR A 114 -35.60 20.41 -7.32
CA THR A 114 -36.60 19.35 -7.53
C THR A 114 -38.00 19.94 -7.73
N TYR A 115 -38.19 21.22 -7.36
CA TYR A 115 -39.43 21.97 -7.50
C TYR A 115 -39.16 23.34 -8.12
N CYS A 116 -40.01 23.76 -9.06
CA CYS A 116 -39.90 25.08 -9.69
C CYS A 116 -40.20 26.20 -8.68
N PRO A 117 -39.33 27.22 -8.51
CA PRO A 117 -39.52 28.30 -7.54
C PRO A 117 -40.68 29.25 -7.89
N HIS A 118 -41.15 29.24 -9.14
CA HIS A 118 -42.24 30.09 -9.60
C HIS A 118 -43.64 29.45 -9.46
N CYS A 119 -43.73 28.11 -9.43
CA CYS A 119 -45.03 27.43 -9.41
C CYS A 119 -45.14 26.24 -8.46
N GLY A 120 -44.05 25.84 -7.80
CA GLY A 120 -44.03 24.76 -6.82
C GLY A 120 -44.29 23.36 -7.39
N LYS A 121 -44.35 23.19 -8.72
CA LYS A 121 -44.47 21.87 -9.34
C LYS A 121 -43.12 21.18 -9.34
N LYS A 122 -43.15 19.86 -9.17
CA LYS A 122 -41.97 19.00 -9.31
C LYS A 122 -41.45 19.13 -10.75
N LEU A 123 -40.14 19.35 -10.92
CA LEU A 123 -39.50 19.34 -12.25
C LEU A 123 -39.54 17.93 -12.84
#